data_AF-A0A842MIJ5-F1
#
_entry.id   AF-A0A842MIJ5-F1
#
_cell.length_a   1.000
_cell.length_b   1.000
_cell.length_c   1.000
_cell.angle_alpha   90.00
_cell.angle_beta   90.00
_cell.angle_gamma   90.00
#
_symmetry.space_group_name_H-M   'P 1'
#
loop_
_entity.id
_entity.type
_entity.pdbx_description
1 polymer ?
#
loop_
_entity_poly.entity_id
_entity_poly.type
_entity_poly.pdbx_seq_one_letter_code
_entity_poly.pdbx_strand_id
1 'polypeptide(L)'
;MYADFYLNETGKINVEYKKNNEYVNPLTVKIKIIKPSGEIDEEEMDNEGTGKFYKLINFLQPGKWIFYIEATDGAGNRQIDKYFVWVLEK
;
A
#
# COMPACT_ATOMS: atom_id res chain seq x y z
N MET A 1 -13.23 5.30 7.57
CA MET A 1 -13.70 3.95 7.22
C MET A 1 -12.65 2.99 7.75
N TYR A 2 -12.94 2.26 8.83
CA TYR A 2 -12.08 1.18 9.30
C TYR A 2 -12.55 -0.08 8.58
N ALA A 3 -11.70 -0.63 7.72
CA ALA A 3 -11.92 -1.98 7.21
C ALA A 3 -11.29 -2.93 8.23
N ASP A 4 -12.11 -3.80 8.81
CA ASP A 4 -11.63 -4.87 9.68
C ASP A 4 -11.09 -5.99 8.79
N PHE A 5 -9.80 -6.31 8.94
CA PHE A 5 -9.16 -7.44 8.28
C PHE A 5 -9.00 -8.57 9.29
N TYR A 6 -9.09 -9.81 8.85
CA TYR A 6 -8.87 -10.96 9.73
C TYR A 6 -7.56 -11.67 9.44
N LEU A 7 -7.03 -12.31 10.48
CA LEU A 7 -5.85 -13.17 10.40
C LEU A 7 -6.02 -14.25 9.32
N ASN A 8 -4.95 -14.51 8.58
CA ASN A 8 -4.88 -15.42 7.44
C ASN A 8 -5.73 -15.02 6.22
N GLU A 9 -6.24 -13.79 6.17
CA GLU A 9 -6.86 -13.25 4.96
C GLU A 9 -5.84 -12.52 4.09
N THR A 10 -6.09 -12.53 2.78
CA THR A 10 -5.35 -11.73 1.81
C THR A 10 -6.11 -10.45 1.53
N GLY A 11 -5.53 -9.30 1.89
CA GLY A 11 -6.04 -7.99 1.51
C GLY A 11 -5.44 -7.49 0.21
N LYS A 12 -6.21 -6.73 -0.58
CA LYS A 12 -5.71 -5.97 -1.73
C LYS A 12 -5.68 -4.48 -1.39
N ILE A 13 -4.48 -3.90 -1.39
CA ILE A 13 -4.29 -2.45 -1.27
C ILE A 13 -4.29 -1.89 -2.68
N ASN A 14 -5.23 -1.00 -3.01
CA ASN A 14 -5.31 -0.32 -4.30
C ASN A 14 -4.85 1.13 -4.14
N VAL A 15 -4.10 1.63 -5.11
CA VAL A 15 -3.58 2.99 -5.17
C VAL A 15 -3.93 3.61 -6.51
N GLU A 16 -4.50 4.80 -6.47
CA GLU A 16 -4.73 5.63 -7.63
C GLU A 16 -3.77 6.82 -7.61
N TYR A 17 -3.01 7.00 -8.68
CA TYR A 17 -2.17 8.16 -8.89
C TYR A 17 -2.81 9.07 -9.93
N LYS A 18 -3.03 10.34 -9.54
CA LYS A 18 -3.59 11.38 -10.42
C LYS A 18 -2.74 12.63 -10.35
N LYS A 19 -2.55 13.27 -11.51
CA LYS A 19 -1.98 14.61 -11.63
C LYS A 19 -3.01 15.48 -12.33
N ASN A 20 -3.38 16.61 -11.72
CA ASN A 20 -4.44 17.49 -12.24
C ASN A 20 -5.75 16.75 -12.53
N ASN A 21 -6.13 15.82 -11.64
CA ASN A 21 -7.33 14.98 -11.75
C ASN A 21 -7.35 13.96 -12.92
N GLU A 22 -6.23 13.79 -13.63
CA GLU A 22 -6.06 12.77 -14.67
C GLU A 22 -5.16 11.63 -14.18
N TYR A 23 -5.50 10.39 -14.54
CA TYR A 23 -4.64 9.25 -14.27
C TYR A 23 -3.38 9.31 -15.11
N VAL A 24 -2.23 9.26 -14.45
CA VAL A 24 -0.92 9.24 -15.11
C VAL A 24 -0.04 8.21 -14.42
N ASN A 25 0.93 7.65 -15.14
CA ASN A 25 1.88 6.72 -14.53
C ASN A 25 3.03 7.51 -13.88
N PRO A 26 3.24 7.36 -12.57
CA PRO A 26 4.50 7.72 -11.95
C PRO A 26 5.63 6.80 -12.47
N LEU A 27 6.88 7.19 -12.22
CA LEU A 27 8.06 6.37 -12.53
C LEU A 27 8.09 5.11 -11.66
N THR A 28 7.78 5.25 -10.37
CA THR A 28 7.69 4.12 -9.43
C THR A 28 6.57 4.32 -8.43
N VAL A 29 6.03 3.20 -7.93
CA VAL A 29 5.18 3.16 -6.74
C VAL A 29 5.70 2.04 -5.84
N LYS A 30 6.06 2.39 -4.60
CA LYS A 30 6.59 1.47 -3.60
C LYS A 30 5.69 1.43 -2.39
N ILE A 31 5.64 0.29 -1.73
CA ILE A 31 4.98 0.10 -0.46
C ILE A 31 6.00 -0.39 0.57
N LYS A 32 6.07 0.31 1.70
CA LYS A 32 6.76 -0.12 2.91
C LYS A 32 5.73 -0.59 3.92
N ILE A 33 5.85 -1.81 4.37
CA ILE A 33 4.91 -2.49 5.27
C ILE A 33 5.63 -2.69 6.60
N ILE A 34 5.04 -2.19 7.69
CA ILE A 34 5.50 -2.45 9.05
C ILE A 34 4.48 -3.38 9.71
N LYS A 35 4.92 -4.61 9.99
CA LYS A 35 4.10 -5.66 10.61
C LYS A 35 3.93 -5.40 12.11
N PRO A 36 2.95 -6.03 12.79
CA PRO A 36 2.77 -5.94 14.23
C PRO A 36 4.03 -6.31 15.03
N SER A 37 4.82 -7.27 14.54
CA SER A 37 6.12 -7.65 15.12
C SER A 37 7.19 -6.57 15.05
N GLY A 38 6.99 -5.52 14.25
CA GLY A 38 8.01 -4.52 13.92
C GLY A 38 8.89 -4.87 12.72
N GLU A 39 8.69 -6.06 12.11
CA GLU A 39 9.32 -6.44 10.85
C GLU A 39 8.90 -5.48 9.73
N ILE A 40 9.84 -5.19 8.82
CA ILE A 40 9.65 -4.23 7.73
C ILE A 40 9.90 -4.93 6.40
N ASP A 41 8.91 -4.86 5.51
CA ASP A 41 9.05 -5.23 4.10
C ASP A 41 8.98 -3.97 3.23
N GLU A 42 9.78 -3.92 2.16
CA GLU A 42 9.73 -2.85 1.16
C GLU A 42 9.69 -3.45 -0.24
N GLU A 43 8.64 -3.14 -0.99
CA GLU A 43 8.37 -3.75 -2.29
C GLU A 43 7.84 -2.72 -3.29
N GLU A 44 8.01 -2.99 -4.59
CA GLU A 44 7.27 -2.28 -5.63
C GLU A 44 5.82 -2.78 -5.68
N MET A 45 4.90 -1.87 -5.99
CA MET A 45 3.49 -2.19 -6.23
C MET A 45 3.29 -2.66 -7.67
N ASP A 46 2.37 -3.60 -7.85
CA ASP A 46 2.00 -4.13 -9.15
C ASP A 46 1.18 -3.09 -9.94
N ASN A 47 1.47 -2.94 -11.24
CA ASN A 47 0.72 -2.03 -12.11
C ASN A 47 -0.54 -2.73 -12.66
N GLU A 48 -1.71 -2.13 -12.48
CA GLU A 48 -3.01 -2.61 -12.97
C GLU A 48 -3.54 -1.79 -14.16
N GLY A 49 -2.85 -0.72 -14.53
CA GLY A 49 -3.20 0.18 -15.61
C GLY A 49 -2.70 1.60 -15.34
N THR A 50 -3.01 2.51 -16.26
CA THR A 50 -2.58 3.91 -16.13
C THR A 50 -3.03 4.51 -14.80
N GLY A 51 -2.06 4.93 -13.98
CA GLY A 51 -2.28 5.53 -12.68
C GLY A 51 -2.94 4.60 -11.65
N LYS A 52 -2.95 3.27 -11.86
CA LYS A 52 -3.58 2.31 -10.96
C LYS A 52 -2.60 1.21 -10.58
N PHE A 53 -2.40 1.04 -9.28
CA PHE A 53 -1.44 0.10 -8.71
C PHE A 53 -2.08 -0.70 -7.59
N TYR A 54 -1.56 -1.88 -7.32
CA TYR A 54 -2.00 -2.68 -6.19
C TYR A 54 -0.89 -3.47 -5.51
N LYS A 55 -1.19 -3.94 -4.30
CA LYS A 55 -0.41 -4.98 -3.63
C LYS A 55 -1.33 -5.95 -2.90
N LEU A 56 -1.04 -7.25 -3.02
CA LEU A 56 -1.68 -8.28 -2.21
C LEU A 56 -0.86 -8.51 -0.94
N ILE A 57 -1.52 -8.47 0.21
CA ILE A 57 -0.91 -8.63 1.53
C ILE A 57 -1.56 -9.80 2.24
N ASN A 58 -0.77 -10.77 2.66
CA ASN A 58 -1.23 -11.86 3.51
C ASN A 58 -1.07 -11.44 4.99
N PHE A 59 -2.19 -11.28 5.69
CA PHE A 59 -2.18 -10.84 7.08
C PHE A 59 -1.95 -12.02 8.03
N LEU A 60 -0.68 -12.34 8.28
CA LEU A 60 -0.27 -13.51 9.07
C LEU A 60 -0.04 -13.21 10.57
N GLN A 61 -0.26 -11.97 11.00
CA GLN A 61 -0.09 -11.55 12.39
C GLN A 61 -1.26 -10.65 12.80
N PRO A 62 -1.87 -10.88 13.98
CA PRO A 62 -2.88 -9.98 14.51
C PRO A 62 -2.22 -8.68 15.00
N GLY A 63 -3.00 -7.60 15.05
CA GLY A 63 -2.56 -6.29 15.52
C GLY A 63 -2.45 -5.26 14.41
N LYS A 64 -1.68 -4.20 14.68
CA LYS A 64 -1.59 -3.03 13.81
C LYS A 64 -0.58 -3.22 12.70
N TRP A 65 -1.04 -3.14 11.47
CA TRP A 65 -0.19 -3.06 10.27
C TRP A 65 -0.13 -1.62 9.79
N ILE A 66 1.05 -1.14 9.42
CA ILE A 66 1.26 0.23 8.92
C ILE A 66 1.84 0.15 7.51
N PHE A 67 1.32 0.98 6.62
CA PHE A 67 1.77 1.07 5.24
C PHE A 67 2.24 2.49 4.94
N TYR A 68 3.37 2.61 4.28
CA TYR A 68 3.81 3.83 3.64
C TYR A 68 3.85 3.59 2.13
N ILE A 69 3.16 4.42 1.37
CA ILE A 69 3.07 4.32 -0.08
C ILE A 69 3.84 5.50 -0.65
N GLU A 70 4.93 5.24 -1.36
CA GLU A 70 5.75 6.25 -2.03
C GLU A 70 5.54 6.18 -3.53
N ALA A 71 5.09 7.28 -4.14
CA ALA A 71 5.06 7.44 -5.59
C ALA A 71 6.11 8.47 -6.02
N THR A 72 6.93 8.13 -7.02
CA THR A 72 7.93 9.03 -7.60
C THR A 72 7.57 9.36 -9.03
N ASP A 73 7.46 10.64 -9.40
CA ASP A 73 7.18 11.03 -10.79
C ASP A 73 8.45 10.99 -11.68
N GLY A 74 8.28 11.19 -12.99
CA GLY A 74 9.39 11.18 -13.95
C GLY A 74 10.41 12.31 -13.75
N ALA A 75 10.09 13.34 -12.96
CA ALA A 75 11.02 14.41 -12.59
C ALA A 75 11.73 14.13 -11.25
N GLY A 76 11.40 13.01 -10.58
CA GLY A 76 11.96 12.62 -9.29
C GLY A 76 11.23 13.20 -8.08
N ASN A 77 10.10 13.90 -8.27
CA ASN A 77 9.29 14.37 -7.14
C ASN A 77 8.61 13.19 -6.46
N ARG A 78 8.59 13.21 -5.12
CA ARG A 78 8.04 12.11 -4.32
C ARG A 78 6.82 12.57 -3.53
N GLN A 79 5.82 11.71 -3.47
CA GLN A 79 4.70 11.79 -2.53
C GLN A 79 4.69 10.53 -1.68
N ILE A 80 4.54 10.70 -0.36
CA ILE A 80 4.49 9.59 0.60
C ILE A 80 3.22 9.73 1.44
N ASP A 81 2.39 8.68 1.40
CA ASP A 81 1.16 8.60 2.18
C ASP A 81 1.23 7.45 3.20
N LYS A 82 0.67 7.67 4.39
CA LYS A 82 0.68 6.70 5.51
C LYS A 82 -0.72 6.19 5.80
N TYR A 83 -0.85 4.87 5.85
CA TYR A 83 -2.08 4.17 6.18
C TYR A 83 -1.84 3.15 7.30
N PHE A 84 -2.91 2.69 7.93
CA PHE A 84 -2.85 1.57 8.85
C PHE A 84 -4.17 0.81 8.84
N VAL A 85 -4.08 -0.47 9.20
CA VAL A 85 -5.24 -1.35 9.43
C VAL A 85 -5.01 -2.14 10.72
N TRP A 86 -6.11 -2.57 11.34
CA TRP A 86 -6.08 -3.53 12.43
C TRP A 86 -6.49 -4.89 11.90
N VAL A 87 -5.65 -5.89 12.13
CA VAL A 87 -5.92 -7.28 11.83
C VAL A 87 -6.37 -7.96 13.11
N LEU A 88 -7.56 -8.55 13.09
CA LEU A 88 -8.15 -9.23 14.24
C LEU A 88 -8.03 -10.74 14.09
N GLU A 89 -7.94 -11.44 15.22
CA GLU A 89 -8.23 -12.88 15.25
C GLU A 89 -9.73 -13.08 15.01
N LYS A 90 -10.11 -14.22 14.39
CA LYS A 90 -11.53 -14.57 14.19
C LYS A 90 -12.15 -15.12 15.46
#